data_AF-A0AAV2GLA3-F1
#
_entry.id   AF-A0AAV2GLA3-F1
#
_cell.length_a   1.000
_cell.length_b   1.000
_cell.length_c   1.000
_cell.angle_alpha   90.00
_cell.angle_beta   90.00
_cell.angle_gamma   90.00
#
_symmetry.space_group_name_H-M   'P 1'
#
loop_
_entity.id
_entity.type
_entity.pdbx_description
1 polymer ?
#
loop_
_entity_poly.entity_id
_entity_poly.type
_entity_poly.pdbx_seq_one_letter_code
_entity_poly.pdbx_strand_id
1 'polypeptide(L)'
;MGFYRLIQVEEAIVLALAQQRRANSVRQLITELKSPGDPKYMEAFKLSPEESEDVLFKEAWLTYFWGRAKANGVEEEIAKERLQFWINRSKHSPSSYDAVDVEQGLIEMKKLGLEYRLWEASRREIEDLDSNSSRR
;
A
#
# COMPACT_ATOMS: atom_id res chain seq x y z
N MET A 1 21.71 20.45 -4.85
CA MET A 1 22.37 19.13 -4.89
C MET A 1 21.75 18.21 -3.82
N GLY A 2 20.43 17.93 -3.90
CA GLY A 2 19.70 17.26 -2.82
C GLY A 2 18.63 16.24 -3.24
N PHE A 3 18.30 16.13 -4.53
CA PHE A 3 17.23 15.22 -5.01
C PHE A 3 17.75 13.89 -5.56
N TYR A 4 18.99 13.84 -6.07
CA TYR A 4 19.57 12.62 -6.64
C TYR A 4 19.88 11.52 -5.60
N ARG A 5 20.02 11.87 -4.31
CA ARG A 5 20.27 10.87 -3.25
C ARG A 5 19.01 10.18 -2.75
N LEU A 6 17.84 10.83 -2.79
CA LEU A 6 16.57 10.22 -2.37
C LEU A 6 16.08 9.18 -3.38
N ILE A 7 16.17 9.47 -4.68
CA ILE A 7 15.78 8.55 -5.76
C ILE A 7 16.58 7.23 -5.69
N GLN A 8 17.88 7.29 -5.37
CA GLN A 8 18.71 6.09 -5.23
C GLN A 8 18.32 5.22 -4.03
N VAL A 9 17.86 5.83 -2.94
CA VAL A 9 17.40 5.08 -1.76
C VAL A 9 16.07 4.41 -2.06
N GLU A 10 15.15 5.08 -2.75
CA GLU A 10 13.87 4.50 -3.17
C GLU A 10 14.07 3.33 -4.14
N GLU A 11 14.93 3.47 -5.15
CA GLU A 11 15.28 2.38 -6.06
C GLU A 11 15.90 1.19 -5.31
N ALA A 12 16.80 1.44 -4.36
CA ALA A 12 17.41 0.40 -3.55
C ALA A 12 16.40 -0.32 -2.64
N ILE A 13 15.46 0.41 -2.05
CA ILE A 13 14.39 -0.15 -1.21
C ILE A 13 13.45 -1.00 -2.07
N VAL A 14 13.00 -0.49 -3.23
CA VAL A 14 12.15 -1.23 -4.15
C VAL A 14 12.84 -2.50 -4.64
N LEU A 15 14.14 -2.42 -4.94
CA LEU A 15 14.93 -3.57 -5.38
C LEU A 15 15.11 -4.60 -4.25
N ALA A 16 15.41 -4.14 -3.03
CA ALA A 16 15.56 -5.00 -1.86
C ALA A 16 14.24 -5.69 -1.48
N LEU A 17 13.12 -4.96 -1.50
CA LEU A 17 11.79 -5.52 -1.26
C LEU A 17 11.38 -6.50 -2.36
N ALA A 18 11.67 -6.20 -3.63
CA ALA A 18 11.42 -7.12 -4.74
C ALA A 18 12.27 -8.40 -4.63
N GLN A 19 13.54 -8.28 -4.20
CA GLN A 19 14.42 -9.42 -3.94
C GLN A 19 13.93 -10.26 -2.77
N GLN A 20 13.46 -9.63 -1.68
CA GLN A 20 12.90 -10.33 -0.52
C GLN A 20 11.61 -11.07 -0.87
N ARG A 21 10.71 -10.45 -1.65
CA ARG A 21 9.50 -11.10 -2.18
C ARG A 21 9.86 -12.32 -3.03
N ARG A 22 10.85 -12.20 -3.92
CA ARG A 22 11.32 -13.32 -4.75
C ARG A 22 11.94 -14.45 -3.90
N ALA A 23 12.74 -14.10 -2.90
CA ALA A 23 13.35 -15.06 -1.99
C ALA A 23 12.29 -15.82 -1.15
N ASN A 24 11.26 -15.12 -0.68
CA ASN A 24 10.16 -15.73 0.06
C ASN A 24 9.31 -16.66 -0.83
N SER A 25 9.03 -16.25 -2.06
CA SER A 25 8.31 -17.06 -3.04
C SER A 25 9.08 -18.34 -3.42
N VAL A 26 10.41 -18.27 -3.58
CA VAL A 26 11.27 -19.45 -3.80
C VAL A 26 11.29 -20.38 -2.57
N ARG A 27 11.31 -19.83 -1.35
CA ARG A 27 11.25 -20.62 -0.12
C ARG A 27 9.91 -21.36 0.04
N GLN A 28 8.79 -20.73 -0.32
CA GLN A 28 7.48 -21.38 -0.35
C GLN A 28 7.45 -22.53 -1.37
N LEU A 29 7.92 -22.30 -2.59
CA LEU A 29 7.99 -23.32 -3.65
C LEU A 29 8.84 -24.54 -3.24
N ILE A 30 9.98 -24.30 -2.59
CA ILE A 30 10.84 -25.37 -2.05
C ILE A 30 10.14 -26.15 -0.93
N THR A 31 9.34 -25.48 -0.11
CA THR A 31 8.57 -26.11 0.97
C THR A 31 7.41 -26.94 0.41
N GLU A 32 6.75 -26.44 -0.63
CA GLU A 32 5.67 -27.14 -1.33
C GLU A 32 6.13 -28.40 -2.05
N LEU A 33 7.32 -28.41 -2.66
CA LEU A 33 7.86 -29.57 -3.36
C LEU A 33 8.31 -30.70 -2.41
N LYS A 34 8.53 -30.39 -1.13
CA LYS A 34 9.00 -31.35 -0.12
C LYS A 34 7.88 -32.12 0.59
N SER A 35 6.61 -31.79 0.36
CA SER A 35 5.48 -32.49 0.97
C SER A 35 4.71 -33.31 -0.08
N PRO A 36 4.95 -34.64 -0.18
CA PRO A 36 4.21 -35.49 -1.08
C PRO A 36 2.99 -36.08 -0.37
N GLY A 37 1.83 -35.48 -0.64
CA GLY A 37 0.51 -36.05 -0.33
C GLY A 37 -0.30 -35.22 0.64
N ASP A 38 -1.18 -34.34 0.11
CA ASP A 38 -2.42 -33.89 0.75
C ASP A 38 -3.21 -32.90 -0.16
N PRO A 39 -4.51 -32.60 0.09
CA PRO A 39 -5.49 -32.08 -0.88
C PRO A 39 -5.25 -30.60 -1.24
N LYS A 40 -4.16 -30.36 -1.97
CA LYS A 40 -3.53 -29.06 -2.19
C LYS A 40 -4.29 -28.05 -3.04
N TYR A 41 -5.39 -28.47 -3.68
CA TYR A 41 -6.18 -27.55 -4.50
C TYR A 41 -7.12 -26.66 -3.69
N MET A 42 -7.41 -27.01 -2.42
CA MET A 42 -8.18 -26.12 -1.52
C MET A 42 -7.30 -25.11 -0.79
N GLU A 43 -6.01 -25.42 -0.59
CA GLU A 43 -5.07 -24.52 0.10
C GLU A 43 -4.63 -23.34 -0.78
N ALA A 44 -4.64 -23.51 -2.11
CA ALA A 44 -4.34 -22.44 -3.08
C ALA A 44 -5.32 -21.25 -3.04
N PHE A 45 -6.48 -21.39 -2.38
CA PHE A 45 -7.45 -20.30 -2.19
C PHE A 45 -7.32 -19.60 -0.84
N LYS A 46 -6.55 -20.18 0.09
CA LYS A 46 -6.33 -19.62 1.42
C LYS A 46 -4.98 -18.93 1.43
N LEU A 47 -4.99 -17.63 1.69
CA LEU A 47 -3.76 -16.86 1.81
C LEU A 47 -2.89 -17.45 2.92
N SER A 48 -1.57 -17.51 2.66
CA SER A 48 -0.60 -17.77 3.72
C SER A 48 -0.67 -16.67 4.80
N PRO A 49 -0.19 -16.92 6.03
CA PRO A 49 -0.12 -15.89 7.06
C PRO A 49 0.62 -14.64 6.58
N GLU A 50 1.74 -14.82 5.87
CA GLU A 50 2.55 -13.73 5.34
C GLU A 50 1.79 -12.92 4.27
N GLU A 51 1.08 -13.58 3.35
CA GLU A 51 0.25 -12.89 2.37
C GLU A 51 -0.92 -12.17 3.02
N SER A 52 -1.54 -12.78 4.04
CA SER A 52 -2.63 -12.16 4.79
C SER A 52 -2.17 -10.87 5.49
N GLU A 53 -0.99 -10.88 6.11
CA GLU A 53 -0.38 -9.69 6.72
C GLU A 53 -0.08 -8.60 5.69
N ASP A 54 0.50 -8.97 4.54
CA ASP A 54 0.79 -8.03 3.45
C ASP A 54 -0.49 -7.40 2.88
N VAL A 55 -1.58 -8.17 2.74
CA VAL A 55 -2.89 -7.64 2.33
C VAL A 55 -3.42 -6.65 3.36
N LEU A 56 -3.46 -7.01 4.64
CA LEU A 56 -3.92 -6.11 5.70
C LEU A 56 -3.12 -4.81 5.76
N PHE A 57 -1.79 -4.91 5.60
CA PHE A 57 -0.92 -3.75 5.55
C PHE A 57 -1.25 -2.83 4.37
N LYS A 58 -1.47 -3.39 3.18
CA LYS A 58 -1.86 -2.63 1.98
C LYS A 58 -3.25 -2.02 2.12
N GLU A 59 -4.21 -2.71 2.72
CA GLU A 59 -5.54 -2.15 3.01
C GLU A 59 -5.46 -0.96 3.98
N ALA A 60 -4.67 -1.08 5.04
CA ALA A 60 -4.43 -0.01 5.99
C ALA A 60 -3.75 1.19 5.31
N TRP A 61 -2.77 0.93 4.44
CA TRP A 61 -2.10 1.95 3.64
C TRP A 61 -3.09 2.69 2.74
N LEU A 62 -3.90 1.96 1.97
CA LEU A 62 -4.92 2.56 1.09
C LEU A 62 -5.91 3.39 1.91
N THR A 63 -6.41 2.85 3.02
CA THR A 63 -7.32 3.58 3.93
C THR A 63 -6.70 4.89 4.41
N TYR A 64 -5.44 4.87 4.83
CA TYR A 64 -4.72 6.07 5.28
C TYR A 64 -4.56 7.11 4.16
N PHE A 65 -4.10 6.70 2.97
CA PHE A 65 -3.86 7.62 1.86
C PHE A 65 -5.17 8.25 1.35
N TRP A 66 -6.24 7.46 1.24
CA TRP A 66 -7.55 7.99 0.86
C TRP A 66 -8.14 8.91 1.94
N GLY A 67 -7.93 8.59 3.22
CA GLY A 67 -8.31 9.47 4.34
C GLY A 67 -7.58 10.82 4.31
N ARG A 68 -6.28 10.78 4.06
CA ARG A 68 -5.44 11.97 3.86
C ARG A 68 -5.86 12.78 2.64
N ALA A 69 -6.16 12.11 1.53
CA ALA A 69 -6.60 12.75 0.29
C ALA A 69 -7.90 13.53 0.51
N LYS A 70 -8.88 12.88 1.16
CA LYS A 70 -10.12 13.54 1.59
C LYS A 70 -9.86 14.74 2.50
N ALA A 71 -9.01 14.60 3.52
CA ALA A 71 -8.72 15.69 4.46
C ALA A 71 -8.05 16.91 3.80
N ASN A 72 -7.26 16.68 2.75
CA ASN A 72 -6.54 17.72 2.00
C ASN A 72 -7.33 18.22 0.76
N GLY A 73 -8.57 17.76 0.55
CA GLY A 73 -9.38 18.11 -0.62
C GLY A 73 -8.82 17.60 -1.96
N VAL A 74 -7.92 16.60 -1.92
CA VAL A 74 -7.32 15.99 -3.11
C VAL A 74 -8.26 14.89 -3.61
N GLU A 75 -8.84 15.08 -4.80
CA GLU A 75 -9.80 14.13 -5.39
C GLU A 75 -10.95 13.78 -4.42
N GLU A 76 -11.53 14.77 -3.75
CA GLU A 76 -12.40 14.59 -2.58
C GLU A 76 -13.53 13.56 -2.78
N GLU A 77 -14.23 13.62 -3.92
CA GLU A 77 -15.33 12.68 -4.22
C GLU A 77 -14.83 11.24 -4.37
N ILE A 78 -13.74 11.04 -5.12
CA ILE A 78 -13.13 9.72 -5.31
C ILE A 78 -12.55 9.23 -3.98
N ALA A 79 -11.86 10.10 -3.24
CA ALA A 79 -11.25 9.78 -1.96
C ALA A 79 -12.31 9.36 -0.93
N LYS A 80 -13.47 10.02 -0.90
CA LYS A 80 -14.58 9.66 -0.03
C LYS A 80 -15.14 8.28 -0.37
N GLU A 81 -15.35 7.99 -1.65
CA GLU A 81 -15.83 6.68 -2.11
C GLU A 81 -14.84 5.56 -1.75
N ARG A 82 -13.56 5.74 -2.11
CA ARG A 82 -12.49 4.77 -1.86
C ARG A 82 -12.23 4.55 -0.38
N LEU A 83 -12.26 5.62 0.42
CA LEU A 83 -12.12 5.50 1.88
C LEU A 83 -13.23 4.64 2.49
N GLN A 84 -14.49 4.85 2.07
CA GLN A 84 -15.61 4.04 2.57
C GLN A 84 -15.50 2.58 2.13
N PHE A 85 -15.08 2.34 0.89
CA PHE A 85 -14.83 0.99 0.38
C PHE A 85 -13.82 0.23 1.26
N TRP A 86 -12.65 0.81 1.53
CA TRP A 86 -11.59 0.15 2.32
C TRP A 86 -11.96 0.00 3.81
N ILE A 87 -12.65 0.97 4.42
CA ILE A 87 -13.15 0.85 5.81
C ILE A 87 -14.16 -0.28 5.97
N ASN A 88 -15.04 -0.48 4.99
CA ASN A 88 -16.03 -1.56 5.07
C ASN A 88 -15.40 -2.94 4.96
N ARG A 89 -14.25 -3.02 4.28
CA ARG A 89 -13.55 -4.26 3.98
C ARG A 89 -12.65 -4.76 5.11
N SER A 90 -11.98 -3.86 5.81
CA SER A 90 -11.03 -4.18 6.90
C SER A 90 -11.63 -4.87 8.14
N LYS A 91 -12.92 -5.22 8.11
CA LYS A 91 -13.66 -5.88 9.21
C LYS A 91 -13.54 -7.40 9.19
N HIS A 92 -12.96 -7.98 8.16
CA HIS A 92 -12.90 -9.43 7.96
C HIS A 92 -11.48 -9.92 7.72
N SER A 93 -11.26 -11.22 7.91
CA SER A 93 -9.98 -11.85 7.56
C SER A 93 -9.75 -11.78 6.04
N PRO A 94 -8.53 -11.49 5.58
CA PRO A 94 -8.26 -11.34 4.14
C PRO A 94 -8.51 -12.62 3.37
N SER A 95 -9.16 -12.47 2.23
CA SER A 95 -9.40 -13.49 1.23
C SER A 95 -8.50 -13.27 0.02
N SER A 96 -8.39 -14.28 -0.83
CA SER A 96 -7.65 -14.19 -2.11
C SER A 96 -8.18 -13.09 -3.04
N TYR A 97 -9.46 -12.73 -2.96
CA TYR A 97 -10.01 -11.58 -3.69
C TYR A 97 -9.49 -10.26 -3.15
N ASP A 98 -9.37 -10.13 -1.83
CA ASP A 98 -8.84 -8.92 -1.19
C ASP A 98 -7.39 -8.68 -1.63
N ALA A 99 -6.60 -9.75 -1.82
CA ALA A 99 -5.25 -9.67 -2.37
C ALA A 99 -5.19 -9.07 -3.79
N VAL A 100 -6.15 -9.38 -4.66
CA VAL A 100 -6.22 -8.78 -6.00
C VAL A 100 -6.65 -7.32 -5.92
N ASP A 101 -7.64 -7.03 -5.08
CA ASP A 101 -8.21 -5.70 -4.99
C ASP A 101 -7.24 -4.70 -4.37
N VAL A 102 -6.41 -5.10 -3.40
CA VAL A 102 -5.37 -4.20 -2.85
C VAL A 102 -4.34 -3.83 -3.92
N GLU A 103 -3.95 -4.77 -4.79
CA GLU A 103 -3.05 -4.47 -5.91
C GLU A 103 -3.69 -3.47 -6.87
N GLN A 104 -4.97 -3.67 -7.19
CA GLN A 104 -5.72 -2.76 -8.05
C GLN A 104 -5.85 -1.35 -7.43
N GLY A 105 -6.13 -1.28 -6.13
CA GLY A 105 -6.20 -0.03 -5.38
C GLY A 105 -4.89 0.73 -5.35
N LEU A 106 -3.76 0.03 -5.20
CA LEU A 106 -2.42 0.63 -5.26
C LEU A 106 -2.10 1.15 -6.66
N ILE A 107 -2.48 0.42 -7.72
CA ILE A 107 -2.31 0.88 -9.10
C ILE A 107 -3.13 2.14 -9.37
N GLU A 108 -4.38 2.19 -8.92
CA GLU A 108 -5.23 3.39 -9.03
C GLU A 108 -4.61 4.56 -8.29
N MET A 109 -4.15 4.36 -7.05
CA MET A 109 -3.50 5.39 -6.25
C MET A 109 -2.29 5.98 -6.98
N LYS A 110 -1.47 5.11 -7.58
CA LYS A 110 -0.29 5.50 -8.37
C LYS A 110 -0.68 6.25 -9.65
N LYS A 111 -1.73 5.80 -10.36
CA LYS A 111 -2.23 6.46 -11.57
C LYS A 111 -2.72 7.88 -11.29
N LEU A 112 -3.33 8.11 -10.14
CA LEU A 112 -3.79 9.43 -9.71
C LEU A 112 -2.68 10.31 -9.15
N GLY A 113 -1.46 9.79 -9.00
CA GLY A 113 -0.33 10.52 -8.43
C GLY A 113 -0.59 10.97 -7.00
N LEU A 114 -1.40 10.22 -6.23
CA LEU A 114 -1.87 10.62 -4.91
C LEU A 114 -0.72 10.88 -3.94
N GLU A 115 0.34 10.09 -4.00
CA GLU A 115 1.54 10.28 -3.17
C GLU A 115 2.16 11.66 -3.38
N TYR A 116 2.41 12.03 -4.64
CA TYR A 116 3.00 13.32 -4.99
C TYR A 116 2.09 14.49 -4.59
N ARG A 117 0.78 14.39 -4.89
CA ARG A 117 -0.19 15.44 -4.57
C ARG A 117 -0.38 15.64 -3.07
N LEU A 118 -0.39 14.55 -2.30
CA LEU A 118 -0.42 14.60 -0.84
C LEU A 118 0.88 15.15 -0.25
N TRP A 119 2.01 14.86 -0.87
CA TRP A 119 3.28 15.45 -0.48
C TRP A 119 3.31 16.97 -0.74
N GLU A 120 2.80 17.43 -1.90
CA GLU A 120 2.64 18.86 -2.19
C GLU A 120 1.71 19.56 -1.20
N ALA A 121 0.55 18.95 -0.91
CA ALA A 121 -0.38 19.49 0.09
C ALA A 121 0.27 19.59 1.47
N SER A 122 1.01 18.56 1.88
CA SER A 122 1.74 18.55 3.16
C SER A 122 2.81 19.63 3.25
N ARG A 123 3.49 19.97 2.15
CA ARG A 123 4.46 21.07 2.14
C ARG A 123 3.79 22.44 2.29
N ARG A 124 2.66 22.64 1.61
CA ARG A 124 1.89 23.88 1.71
C ARG A 124 1.40 24.15 3.13
N GLU A 125 0.96 23.11 3.85
CA GLU A 125 0.58 23.21 5.27
C GLU A 125 1.73 23.73 6.15
N ILE A 126 2.97 23.27 5.91
CA ILE A 126 4.15 23.72 6.67
C ILE A 126 4.47 25.19 6.36
N GLU A 127 4.43 25.58 5.09
CA GLU A 127 4.68 26.96 4.66
C GLU A 127 3.63 27.95 5.22
N ASP A 128 2.37 27.52 5.31
CA ASP A 128 1.28 28.31 5.90
C ASP A 128 1.47 28.48 7.42
N LEU A 129 1.96 27.46 8.13
CA LEU A 129 2.27 27.53 9.57
C LEU A 129 3.45 28.48 9.87
N ASP A 130 4.50 28.42 9.05
CA ASP A 130 5.67 29.31 9.18
C ASP A 130 5.29 30.78 8.89
N SER A 131 4.43 31.00 7.89
CA SER A 131 3.92 32.32 7.54
C SER A 131 3.01 32.90 8.62
N ASN A 132 2.21 32.07 9.29
CA ASN A 132 1.29 32.50 10.35
C ASN A 132 2.00 32.71 11.70
N SER A 133 3.07 31.97 11.97
CA SER A 133 3.92 32.18 13.15
C SER A 133 4.76 33.46 13.07
N SER A 134 5.17 33.87 11.86
CA SER A 134 5.91 35.13 11.63
C SER A 134 5.04 36.40 11.65
N ARG A 135 3.71 36.25 11.67
CA ARG A 135 2.75 37.38 11.77
C ARG A 135 2.22 37.62 13.19
N ARG A 136 2.63 36.80 14.17
CA ARG A 136 2.33 36.98 15.59
C ARG A 136 3.54 37.54 16.31
#